data_AF-A0AAP9U7P7-F1
#
_entry.id   AF-A0AAP9U7P7-F1
#
_cell.length_a   1.000
_cell.length_b   1.000
_cell.length_c   1.000
_cell.angle_alpha   90.00
_cell.angle_beta   90.00
_cell.angle_gamma   90.00
#
_symmetry.space_group_name_H-M   'P 1'
#
loop_
_entity.id
_entity.type
_entity.pdbx_description
1 polymer ?
#
loop_
_entity_poly.entity_id
_entity_poly.type
_entity_poly.pdbx_seq_one_letter_code
_entity_poly.pdbx_strand_id
1 'polypeptide(L)'
;MVFALHLSSAVGKDFYQVERQCRKENPDVNNSIVMGCADLASDAAKASINESYKDIVRLIKKRYENNDDVANDEISRFELAQKSWLRYRENWCDSQGFLIGTPMYSICRMDENISRANALADYYEQLTQ
;
A
#
# COMPACT_ATOMS: atom_id res chain seq x y z
N MET A 1 33.48 4.22 15.14
CA MET A 1 32.19 4.73 14.67
C MET A 1 31.17 3.61 14.84
N VAL A 2 30.21 3.78 15.75
CA VAL A 2 29.15 2.80 15.99
C VAL A 2 28.00 3.17 15.05
N PHE A 3 27.71 2.32 14.07
CA PHE A 3 26.47 2.42 13.30
C PHE A 3 25.31 2.12 14.26
N ALA A 4 24.58 3.15 14.68
CA ALA A 4 23.34 2.97 15.39
C ALA A 4 22.31 2.39 14.43
N LEU A 5 22.02 1.09 14.58
CA LEU A 5 20.85 0.45 13.97
C LEU A 5 19.60 1.17 14.48
N HIS A 6 19.07 2.09 13.67
CA HIS A 6 17.77 2.68 13.92
C HIS A 6 16.72 1.64 13.54
N LEU A 7 16.22 0.92 14.53
CA LEU A 7 14.96 0.20 14.41
C LEU A 7 13.86 1.26 14.33
N SER A 8 13.52 1.73 13.13
CA SER A 8 12.25 2.45 12.92
C SER A 8 11.13 1.48 13.25
N SER A 9 10.56 1.62 14.45
CA SER A 9 9.29 1.01 14.79
C SER A 9 8.18 1.87 14.19
N ALA A 10 8.05 1.86 12.86
CA ALA A 10 6.82 2.27 12.23
C ALA A 10 5.77 1.23 12.66
N VAL A 11 4.91 1.58 13.62
CA VAL A 11 3.71 0.78 13.91
C VAL A 11 2.78 1.01 12.72
N GLY A 12 3.08 0.33 11.60
CA GLY A 12 2.23 0.28 10.43
C GLY A 12 0.87 -0.29 10.83
N LYS A 13 -0.21 0.24 10.25
CA LYS A 13 -1.54 -0.35 10.39
C LYS A 13 -1.47 -1.81 9.94
N ASP A 14 -1.70 -2.76 10.84
CA ASP A 14 -1.71 -4.19 10.49
C ASP A 14 -3.03 -4.54 9.79
N PHE A 15 -3.10 -4.25 8.49
CA PHE A 15 -4.25 -4.53 7.65
C PHE A 15 -4.54 -6.04 7.56
N TYR A 16 -3.56 -6.91 7.79
CA TYR A 16 -3.82 -8.35 7.88
C TYR A 16 -4.71 -8.70 9.08
N GLN A 17 -4.76 -7.87 10.14
CA GLN A 17 -5.75 -8.08 11.21
C GLN A 17 -7.18 -7.95 10.71
N VAL A 18 -7.45 -7.06 9.73
CA VAL A 18 -8.80 -6.90 9.15
C VAL A 18 -9.24 -8.21 8.51
N GLU A 19 -8.37 -8.79 7.69
CA GLU A 19 -8.63 -10.08 7.04
C GLU A 19 -8.79 -11.21 8.07
N ARG A 20 -7.87 -11.30 9.04
CA ARG A 20 -7.90 -12.34 10.08
C ARG A 20 -9.17 -12.26 10.93
N GLN A 21 -9.59 -11.06 11.29
CA GLN A 21 -10.79 -10.85 12.09
C GLN A 21 -12.04 -11.22 11.29
N CYS A 22 -12.12 -10.81 10.02
CA CYS A 22 -13.21 -11.21 9.14
C CYS A 22 -13.33 -12.74 9.01
N ARG A 23 -12.20 -13.47 8.85
CA ARG A 23 -12.21 -14.94 8.81
C ARG A 23 -12.62 -15.59 10.13
N LYS A 24 -12.30 -14.97 11.28
CA LYS A 24 -12.75 -15.48 12.59
C LYS A 24 -14.26 -15.35 12.75
N GLU A 25 -14.84 -14.27 12.22
CA GLU A 25 -16.29 -14.02 12.25
C GLU A 25 -17.04 -14.86 11.22
N ASN A 26 -16.35 -15.35 10.19
CA ASN A 26 -16.90 -16.17 9.11
C ASN A 26 -16.09 -17.48 8.99
N PRO A 27 -16.29 -18.45 9.90
CA PRO A 27 -15.42 -19.64 10.01
C PRO A 27 -15.59 -20.65 8.86
N ASP A 28 -16.60 -20.48 8.01
CA ASP A 28 -16.84 -21.34 6.86
C ASP A 28 -15.69 -21.25 5.85
N VAL A 29 -15.13 -22.39 5.47
CA VAL A 29 -14.02 -22.47 4.51
C VAL A 29 -14.57 -22.44 3.08
N ASN A 30 -14.90 -21.24 2.62
CA ASN A 30 -15.40 -20.96 1.27
C ASN A 30 -14.53 -19.89 0.59
N ASN A 31 -14.16 -20.12 -0.66
CA ASN A 31 -13.45 -19.17 -1.50
C ASN A 31 -14.09 -17.77 -1.51
N SER A 32 -15.43 -17.67 -1.55
CA SER A 32 -16.11 -16.37 -1.52
C SER A 32 -15.90 -15.62 -0.21
N ILE A 33 -15.84 -16.32 0.93
CA ILE A 33 -15.56 -15.71 2.23
C ILE A 33 -14.11 -15.21 2.26
N VAL A 34 -13.16 -16.04 1.80
CA VAL A 34 -11.75 -15.65 1.74
C VAL A 34 -11.55 -14.43 0.85
N MET A 35 -12.18 -14.39 -0.33
CA MET A 35 -12.16 -13.23 -1.21
C MET A 35 -12.75 -11.99 -0.52
N GLY A 36 -13.94 -12.09 0.07
CA GLY A 36 -14.59 -10.97 0.73
C GLY A 36 -13.74 -10.40 1.87
N CYS A 37 -13.15 -11.27 2.71
CA CYS A 37 -12.26 -10.83 3.78
C CYS A 37 -10.96 -10.20 3.26
N ALA A 38 -10.39 -10.73 2.18
CA ALA A 38 -9.23 -10.14 1.52
C ALA A 38 -9.55 -8.77 0.90
N ASP A 39 -10.72 -8.63 0.25
CA ASP A 39 -11.18 -7.37 -0.33
C ASP A 39 -11.41 -6.29 0.74
N LEU A 40 -11.97 -6.66 1.91
CA LEU A 40 -12.11 -5.74 3.05
C LEU A 40 -10.76 -5.20 3.54
N ALA A 41 -9.77 -6.08 3.73
CA ALA A 41 -8.42 -5.65 4.11
C ALA A 41 -7.73 -4.84 3.01
N SER A 42 -7.93 -5.24 1.74
CA SER A 42 -7.44 -4.54 0.56
C SER A 42 -7.97 -3.11 0.49
N ASP A 43 -9.25 -2.89 0.77
CA ASP A 43 -9.86 -1.56 0.76
C ASP A 43 -9.36 -0.68 1.91
N ALA A 44 -9.18 -1.24 3.10
CA ALA A 44 -8.55 -0.54 4.21
C ALA A 44 -7.10 -0.10 3.86
N ALA A 45 -6.33 -0.97 3.23
CA ALA A 45 -4.98 -0.65 2.77
C ALA A 45 -4.98 0.43 1.66
N LYS A 46 -5.89 0.35 0.68
CA LYS A 46 -6.06 1.37 -0.37
C LYS A 46 -6.38 2.74 0.22
N ALA A 47 -7.23 2.82 1.25
CA ALA A 47 -7.51 4.08 1.94
C ALA A 47 -6.22 4.70 2.50
N SER A 48 -5.39 3.89 3.17
CA SER A 48 -4.10 4.34 3.71
C SER A 48 -3.08 4.72 2.63
N ILE A 49 -3.06 4.02 1.49
CA ILE A 49 -2.24 4.41 0.32
C ILE A 49 -2.64 5.82 -0.14
N ASN A 50 -3.95 6.07 -0.28
CA ASN A 50 -4.45 7.35 -0.76
C ASN A 50 -4.17 8.50 0.21
N GLU A 51 -4.26 8.25 1.51
CA GLU A 51 -3.85 9.18 2.56
C GLU A 51 -2.37 9.51 2.44
N SER A 52 -1.50 8.49 2.47
CA SER A 52 -0.04 8.67 2.42
C SER A 52 0.41 9.36 1.13
N TYR A 53 -0.20 9.02 -0.01
CA TYR A 53 0.06 9.67 -1.29
C TYR A 53 -0.23 11.18 -1.22
N LYS A 54 -1.39 11.58 -0.67
CA LYS A 54 -1.74 12.99 -0.50
C LYS A 54 -0.76 13.69 0.43
N ASP A 55 -0.33 13.02 1.50
CA ASP A 55 0.57 13.58 2.50
C ASP A 55 1.96 13.84 1.92
N ILE A 56 2.48 12.89 1.14
CA ILE A 56 3.75 13.03 0.41
C ILE A 56 3.65 14.17 -0.61
N VAL A 57 2.57 14.25 -1.40
CA VAL A 57 2.39 15.36 -2.36
C VAL A 57 2.33 16.71 -1.65
N ARG A 58 1.62 16.82 -0.52
CA ARG A 58 1.61 18.05 0.30
C ARG A 58 3.00 18.40 0.82
N LEU A 59 3.78 17.41 1.24
CA LEU A 59 5.14 17.61 1.70
C LEU A 59 6.07 18.11 0.60
N ILE A 60 6.00 17.53 -0.61
CA ILE A 60 6.78 17.98 -1.77
C ILE A 60 6.46 19.44 -2.08
N LYS A 61 5.18 19.80 -2.16
CA LYS A 61 4.74 21.19 -2.38
C LYS A 61 5.29 22.16 -1.34
N LYS A 62 5.23 21.78 -0.06
CA LYS A 62 5.76 22.60 1.03
C LYS A 62 7.27 22.75 0.97
N ARG A 63 8.01 21.67 0.67
CA ARG A 63 9.48 21.69 0.61
C ARG A 63 10.01 22.57 -0.52
N TYR A 64 9.30 22.63 -1.63
CA TYR A 64 9.68 23.40 -2.82
C TYR A 64 8.74 24.59 -3.06
N GLU A 65 8.17 25.18 -2.01
CA GLU A 65 7.18 26.27 -2.13
C GLU A 65 7.69 27.53 -2.85
N ASN A 66 9.02 27.68 -2.97
CA ASN A 66 9.68 28.78 -3.70
C ASN A 66 10.29 28.33 -5.04
N ASN A 67 9.98 27.12 -5.51
CA ASN A 67 10.48 26.56 -6.77
C ASN A 67 9.45 25.58 -7.38
N ASP A 68 8.41 26.15 -8.00
CA ASP A 68 7.28 25.39 -8.55
C ASP A 68 7.68 24.39 -9.62
N ASP A 69 8.70 24.68 -10.44
CA ASP A 69 9.17 23.76 -11.49
C ASP A 69 9.70 22.45 -10.87
N VAL A 70 10.54 22.56 -9.82
CA VAL A 70 11.05 21.39 -9.08
C VAL A 70 9.91 20.66 -8.36
N ALA A 71 8.97 21.40 -7.75
CA ALA A 71 7.82 20.79 -7.10
C ALA A 71 6.98 19.95 -8.10
N ASN A 72 6.70 20.50 -9.28
CA ASN A 72 5.89 19.88 -10.32
C ASN A 72 6.59 18.65 -10.94
N ASP A 73 7.89 18.73 -11.18
CA ASP A 73 8.68 17.60 -11.70
C ASP A 73 8.69 16.43 -10.73
N GLU A 74 8.93 16.68 -9.43
CA GLU A 74 8.97 15.62 -8.42
C GLU A 74 7.58 15.02 -8.14
N ILE A 75 6.52 15.84 -8.14
CA ILE A 75 5.13 15.33 -8.07
C ILE A 75 4.83 14.45 -9.28
N SER A 76 5.24 14.85 -10.49
CA SER A 76 5.01 14.10 -11.73
C SER A 76 5.73 12.75 -11.71
N ARG A 77 6.97 12.70 -11.20
CA ARG A 77 7.73 11.45 -11.02
C ARG A 77 7.07 10.54 -10.00
N PHE A 78 6.64 11.08 -8.86
CA PHE A 78 5.96 10.32 -7.82
C PHE A 78 4.62 9.75 -8.31
N GLU A 79 3.84 10.55 -9.04
CA GLU A 79 2.60 10.11 -9.67
C GLU A 79 2.84 9.00 -10.70
N LEU A 80 3.87 9.13 -11.55
CA LEU A 80 4.25 8.11 -12.51
C LEU A 80 4.63 6.80 -11.82
N ALA A 81 5.40 6.85 -10.73
CA ALA A 81 5.75 5.68 -9.95
C ALA A 81 4.50 4.98 -9.38
N GLN A 82 3.56 5.75 -8.82
CA GLN A 82 2.30 5.21 -8.27
C GLN A 82 1.43 4.57 -9.36
N LYS A 83 1.27 5.21 -10.51
CA LYS A 83 0.53 4.67 -11.67
C LYS A 83 1.17 3.40 -12.22
N SER A 84 2.50 3.35 -12.24
CA SER A 84 3.25 2.17 -12.71
C SER A 84 3.07 0.99 -11.75
N TRP A 85 3.12 1.25 -10.44
CA TRP A 85 2.81 0.24 -9.42
C TRP A 85 1.38 -0.30 -9.55
N LEU A 86 0.37 0.54 -9.80
CA LEU A 86 -1.00 0.08 -10.02
C LEU A 86 -1.10 -0.90 -11.20
N ARG A 87 -0.43 -0.60 -12.32
CA ARG A 87 -0.39 -1.50 -13.49
C ARG A 87 0.33 -2.81 -13.18
N TYR A 88 1.45 -2.74 -12.46
CA TYR A 88 2.15 -3.92 -11.97
C TYR A 88 1.23 -4.80 -11.12
N ARG A 89 0.59 -4.23 -10.10
CA ARG A 89 -0.34 -4.93 -9.20
C ARG A 89 -1.41 -5.67 -9.99
N GLU A 90 -2.12 -4.99 -10.90
CA GLU A 90 -3.21 -5.63 -11.66
C GLU A 90 -2.70 -6.80 -12.50
N ASN A 91 -1.66 -6.57 -13.32
CA ASN A 91 -1.13 -7.61 -14.21
C ASN A 91 -0.56 -8.80 -13.41
N TRP A 92 0.12 -8.51 -12.30
CA TRP A 92 0.71 -9.52 -11.44
C TRP A 92 -0.37 -10.36 -10.76
N CYS A 93 -1.38 -9.73 -10.17
CA CYS A 93 -2.45 -10.43 -9.49
C CYS A 93 -3.40 -11.16 -10.44
N ASP A 94 -3.61 -10.65 -11.66
CA ASP A 94 -4.37 -11.37 -12.68
C ASP A 94 -3.61 -12.59 -13.20
N SER A 95 -2.29 -12.48 -13.37
CA SER A 95 -1.45 -13.64 -13.73
C SER A 95 -1.49 -14.73 -12.67
N GLN A 96 -1.35 -14.36 -11.38
CA GLN A 96 -1.46 -15.30 -10.28
C GLN A 96 -2.87 -15.89 -10.17
N GLY A 97 -3.90 -15.05 -10.27
CA GLY A 97 -5.29 -15.49 -10.26
C GLY A 97 -5.60 -16.48 -11.38
N PHE A 98 -5.06 -16.27 -12.57
CA PHE A 98 -5.24 -17.18 -13.70
C PHE A 98 -4.52 -18.52 -13.50
N LEU A 99 -3.28 -18.51 -13.01
CA LEU A 99 -2.46 -19.72 -12.86
C LEU A 99 -2.79 -20.55 -11.62
N ILE A 100 -3.19 -19.90 -10.52
CA ILE A 100 -3.46 -20.55 -9.23
C ILE A 100 -4.96 -20.76 -9.02
N GLY A 101 -5.79 -19.83 -9.51
CA GLY A 101 -7.25 -19.86 -9.34
C GLY A 101 -7.75 -19.03 -8.16
N THR A 102 -9.07 -19.04 -7.99
CA THR A 102 -9.75 -18.33 -6.90
C THR A 102 -9.43 -19.00 -5.55
N PRO A 103 -9.13 -18.23 -4.47
CA PRO A 103 -9.36 -16.79 -4.25
C PRO A 103 -8.15 -15.87 -4.54
N MET A 104 -7.15 -16.33 -5.29
CA MET A 104 -5.86 -15.63 -5.42
C MET A 104 -5.97 -14.21 -6.01
N TYR A 105 -6.96 -13.94 -6.85
CA TYR A 105 -7.22 -12.58 -7.37
C TYR A 105 -7.37 -11.52 -6.26
N SER A 106 -8.10 -11.84 -5.18
CA SER A 106 -8.32 -10.93 -4.06
C SER A 106 -7.16 -10.96 -3.07
N ILE A 107 -6.61 -12.14 -2.79
CA ILE A 107 -5.46 -12.29 -1.86
C ILE A 107 -4.25 -11.51 -2.37
N CYS A 108 -3.86 -11.69 -3.63
CA CYS A 108 -2.72 -10.95 -4.18
C CYS A 108 -2.93 -9.44 -4.12
N ARG A 109 -4.13 -8.96 -4.47
CA ARG A 109 -4.44 -7.52 -4.42
C ARG A 109 -4.40 -6.97 -3.01
N MET A 110 -4.86 -7.74 -2.02
CA MET A 110 -4.71 -7.41 -0.61
C MET A 110 -3.23 -7.27 -0.26
N ASP A 111 -2.41 -8.29 -0.49
CA ASP A 111 -0.99 -8.31 -0.12
C ASP A 111 -0.22 -7.15 -0.75
N GLU A 112 -0.43 -6.90 -2.05
CA GLU A 112 0.20 -5.78 -2.76
C GLU A 112 -0.23 -4.42 -2.20
N ASN A 113 -1.51 -4.24 -1.87
CA ASN A 113 -1.99 -3.00 -1.27
C ASN A 113 -1.43 -2.79 0.13
N ILE A 114 -1.36 -3.84 0.95
CA ILE A 114 -0.75 -3.78 2.28
C ILE A 114 0.73 -3.40 2.17
N SER A 115 1.47 -4.08 1.30
CA SER A 115 2.88 -3.81 1.03
C SER A 115 3.09 -2.35 0.60
N ARG A 116 2.27 -1.84 -0.33
CA ARG A 116 2.37 -0.45 -0.79
C ARG A 116 1.98 0.56 0.28
N ALA A 117 0.97 0.26 1.10
CA ALA A 117 0.59 1.13 2.22
C ALA A 117 1.76 1.30 3.19
N ASN A 118 2.45 0.20 3.54
CA ASN A 118 3.64 0.24 4.39
C ASN A 118 4.78 1.02 3.72
N ALA A 119 5.09 0.73 2.45
CA ALA A 119 6.16 1.42 1.72
C ALA A 119 5.94 2.94 1.63
N LEU A 120 4.70 3.40 1.43
CA LEU A 120 4.39 4.83 1.41
C LEU A 120 4.45 5.46 2.80
N ALA A 121 4.01 4.75 3.84
CA ALA A 121 4.12 5.22 5.23
C ALA A 121 5.59 5.37 5.64
N ASP A 122 6.42 4.36 5.38
CA ASP A 122 7.86 4.38 5.66
C ASP A 122 8.56 5.49 4.89
N TYR A 123 8.22 5.68 3.61
CA TYR A 123 8.77 6.76 2.80
C TYR A 123 8.38 8.13 3.37
N TYR A 124 7.11 8.31 3.79
CA TYR A 124 6.68 9.56 4.42
C TYR A 124 7.43 9.83 5.74
N GLU A 125 7.63 8.82 6.58
CA GLU A 125 8.42 8.93 7.82
C GLU A 125 9.85 9.39 7.49
N GLN A 126 10.53 8.73 6.54
CA GLN A 126 11.88 9.11 6.11
C GLN A 126 11.97 10.55 5.57
N LEU A 127 10.92 11.04 4.91
CA LEU A 127 10.89 12.41 4.39
C LEU A 127 10.64 13.45 5.48
N THR A 128 10.16 13.06 6.67
CA THR A 128 9.78 13.99 7.76
C THR A 128 10.74 13.97 8.95
N GLN A 129 11.74 13.09 8.93
CA GLN A 129 12.94 13.14 9.78
C GLN A 129 13.85 14.29 9.35
#